data_AF-A0A1Q5UAJ6-F1
#
_entry.id   AF-A0A1Q5UAJ6-F1
#
_cell.length_a   1.000
_cell.length_b   1.000
_cell.length_c   1.000
_cell.angle_alpha   90.00
_cell.angle_beta   90.00
_cell.angle_gamma   90.00
#
_symmetry.space_group_name_H-M   'P 1'
#
loop_
_entity.id
_entity.type
_entity.pdbx_description
1 polymer ?
#
loop_
_entity_poly.entity_id
_entity_poly.type
_entity_poly.pdbx_seq_one_letter_code
_entity_poly.pdbx_strand_id
1 'polypeptide(L)'
;MKLLSRIQDLETQLQEQADSHASSVLNSAIFPPIAPESSAASSFLIPERNFLSTRNSAGALHTAQSGYVRYISLTAWESIVANSPATEHLQSFILDIDVEDDPPLSLIWNGEAPRSELLGLLPPVLYCDTLKDLYFRVISPTFHILHEMTFNAEYQLFSSDHQTASPSWLALLFAILATSLSAMDDADTLLSDLGRESTVSRNKKVLFARYRSAALRCLAMDRIMTRHTVNSLQALVLINFACLHRGLFCSALTGLTYHVAISMGCHIHPERFLLSPIECEERRRVWAGLMIVKTVQNNLFGILTSQNCTKDMILPADMDDADLFTTTSIPLSSDGFFSPCNAPLTQMTYLFLACHLNRMSDRICEFVFSSMRSRYCLATLEAELEAVRDHCDARYTQEYLPIHHHANKKTLHAQIQQQLLLLHRPTLIRFLCGEKNPETYAAREKCIASANTALSIFFDLVGDPQFIPHMWWTSGLGSFYAFHALVVLSVLLHHSNSASEFDRTKEVVIKGLGIFATLSTILSGFA
;
A
#
# COMPACT_ATOMS: atom_id res chain seq x y z
N MET A 1 2.37 19.01 5.80
CA MET A 1 2.59 20.26 5.01
C MET A 1 2.57 20.03 3.50
N LYS A 2 3.28 19.02 2.94
CA LYS A 2 3.42 18.82 1.47
C LYS A 2 2.17 18.29 0.74
N LEU A 3 1.32 17.46 1.39
CA LEU A 3 0.01 17.07 0.83
C LEU A 3 -0.94 18.27 0.70
N LEU A 4 -0.85 19.22 1.65
CA LEU A 4 -1.66 20.43 1.67
C LEU A 4 -1.31 21.38 0.52
N SER A 5 -0.01 21.60 0.24
CA SER A 5 0.38 22.42 -0.92
C SER A 5 -0.04 21.77 -2.24
N ARG A 6 -0.05 20.44 -2.29
CA ARG A 6 -0.46 19.68 -3.48
C ARG A 6 -1.97 19.69 -3.74
N ILE A 7 -2.76 19.69 -2.67
CA ILE A 7 -4.19 19.95 -2.76
C ILE A 7 -4.41 21.38 -3.25
N GLN A 8 -3.67 22.35 -2.70
CA GLN A 8 -3.73 23.75 -3.14
C GLN A 8 -3.34 23.92 -4.62
N ASP A 9 -2.34 23.21 -5.12
CA ASP A 9 -1.94 23.23 -6.53
C ASP A 9 -3.04 22.65 -7.43
N LEU A 10 -3.63 21.51 -7.05
CA LEU A 10 -4.76 20.91 -7.78
C LEU A 10 -6.02 21.79 -7.73
N GLU A 11 -6.30 22.41 -6.59
CA GLU A 11 -7.37 23.39 -6.41
C GLU A 11 -7.15 24.62 -7.29
N THR A 12 -5.92 25.12 -7.37
CA THR A 12 -5.56 26.28 -8.21
C THR A 12 -5.75 25.95 -9.69
N GLN A 13 -5.30 24.78 -10.14
CA GLN A 13 -5.52 24.31 -11.51
C GLN A 13 -7.00 24.12 -11.82
N LEU A 14 -7.80 23.60 -10.88
CA LEU A 14 -9.26 23.47 -11.04
C LEU A 14 -9.95 24.84 -11.12
N GLN A 15 -9.47 25.84 -10.38
CA GLN A 15 -10.02 27.19 -10.36
C GLN A 15 -9.73 27.93 -11.67
N GLU A 16 -8.49 27.91 -12.14
CA GLU A 16 -8.09 28.50 -13.43
C GLU A 16 -8.92 27.92 -14.60
N GLN A 17 -9.29 26.64 -14.51
CA GLN A 17 -10.12 25.98 -15.52
C GLN A 17 -11.62 26.26 -15.37
N ALA A 18 -12.13 26.43 -14.15
CA ALA A 18 -13.51 26.88 -13.95
C ALA A 18 -13.73 28.25 -14.61
N ASP A 19 -12.73 29.13 -14.52
CA ASP A 19 -12.76 30.46 -15.10
C ASP A 19 -12.60 30.42 -16.63
N SER A 20 -11.77 29.51 -17.18
CA SER A 20 -11.61 29.31 -18.63
C SER A 20 -12.86 28.72 -19.30
N HIS A 21 -13.53 27.77 -18.64
CA HIS A 21 -14.71 27.11 -19.17
C HIS A 21 -15.96 28.01 -19.10
N ALA A 22 -16.07 28.85 -18.06
CA ALA A 22 -17.09 29.91 -17.99
C ALA A 22 -16.92 30.95 -19.11
N SER A 23 -15.67 31.28 -19.45
CA SER A 23 -15.32 32.21 -20.53
C SER A 23 -15.61 31.65 -21.93
N SER A 24 -15.41 30.34 -22.13
CA SER A 24 -15.69 29.65 -23.41
C SER A 24 -17.20 29.58 -23.71
N VAL A 25 -18.02 29.37 -22.68
CA VAL A 25 -19.49 29.37 -22.79
C VAL A 25 -20.02 30.77 -23.12
N LEU A 26 -19.47 31.82 -22.50
CA LEU A 26 -19.83 33.22 -22.79
C LEU A 26 -19.45 33.66 -24.21
N ASN A 27 -18.31 33.20 -24.73
CA ASN A 27 -17.85 33.53 -26.08
C ASN A 27 -18.58 32.77 -27.20
N SER A 28 -19.32 31.70 -26.87
CA SER A 28 -20.12 30.95 -27.85
C SER A 28 -21.43 31.64 -28.27
N ALA A 29 -21.80 32.75 -27.62
CA ALA A 29 -23.11 33.40 -27.78
C ALA A 29 -23.12 34.64 -28.70
N ILE A 30 -22.02 34.99 -29.38
CA ILE A 30 -21.98 36.18 -30.27
C ILE A 30 -21.30 35.83 -31.60
N PHE A 31 -22.10 35.71 -32.67
CA PHE A 31 -21.64 35.79 -34.07
C PHE A 31 -22.35 36.98 -34.74
N PRO A 32 -21.64 37.76 -35.58
CA PRO A 32 -21.96 37.77 -37.03
C PRO A 32 -20.70 38.02 -37.91
N PRO A 33 -20.80 38.31 -39.24
CA PRO A 33 -20.77 37.33 -40.31
C PRO A 33 -19.57 37.46 -41.29
N ILE A 34 -19.43 36.45 -42.15
CA ILE A 34 -18.34 36.16 -43.11
C ILE A 34 -18.44 36.99 -44.41
N ALA A 35 -17.31 37.52 -44.91
CA ALA A 35 -16.99 37.75 -46.34
C ALA A 35 -15.46 38.06 -46.54
N PRO A 36 -14.87 37.97 -47.75
CA PRO A 36 -13.63 37.22 -47.98
C PRO A 36 -12.42 38.01 -48.55
N GLU A 37 -11.30 37.26 -48.70
CA GLU A 37 -10.06 37.51 -49.47
C GLU A 37 -8.94 38.39 -48.87
N SER A 38 -7.75 37.80 -48.70
CA SER A 38 -6.53 38.15 -49.45
C SER A 38 -5.28 37.61 -48.76
N SER A 39 -4.36 37.10 -49.57
CA SER A 39 -3.12 36.43 -49.21
C SER A 39 -2.09 37.36 -48.53
N ALA A 40 -1.37 36.81 -47.55
CA ALA A 40 0.04 37.11 -47.33
C ALA A 40 0.67 35.94 -46.56
N ALA A 41 1.65 35.31 -47.20
CA ALA A 41 2.43 34.25 -46.62
C ALA A 41 3.27 34.76 -45.44
N SER A 42 3.09 34.16 -44.27
CA SER A 42 4.12 34.07 -43.24
C SER A 42 4.14 32.64 -42.73
N SER A 43 5.14 31.89 -43.19
CA SER A 43 5.50 30.57 -42.73
C SER A 43 5.81 30.59 -41.24
N PHE A 44 4.81 30.35 -40.40
CA PHE A 44 4.99 29.91 -39.03
C PHE A 44 5.02 28.39 -39.06
N LEU A 45 6.23 27.84 -39.05
CA LEU A 45 6.48 26.44 -38.72
C LEU A 45 5.88 26.16 -37.35
N ILE A 46 4.72 25.52 -37.33
CA ILE A 46 4.20 24.82 -36.17
C ILE A 46 5.25 23.75 -35.83
N PRO A 47 5.87 23.74 -34.64
CA PRO A 47 6.73 22.63 -34.29
C PRO A 47 5.82 21.41 -34.12
N GLU A 48 5.93 20.44 -35.03
CA GLU A 48 5.51 19.06 -34.78
C GLU A 48 6.14 18.62 -33.45
N ARG A 49 5.33 18.57 -32.39
CA ARG A 49 5.77 18.06 -31.10
C ARG A 49 6.01 16.56 -31.24
N ASN A 50 7.27 16.21 -31.47
CA ASN A 50 7.79 14.85 -31.43
C ASN A 50 7.55 14.25 -30.03
N PHE A 51 6.43 13.56 -29.84
CA PHE A 51 6.16 12.70 -28.68
C PHE A 51 7.04 11.43 -28.66
N LEU A 52 7.95 11.27 -29.62
CA LEU A 52 8.78 10.09 -29.81
C LEU A 52 10.28 10.45 -29.84
N SER A 53 10.77 11.16 -28.83
CA SER A 53 12.21 11.21 -28.58
C SER A 53 12.57 11.35 -27.10
N THR A 54 12.48 10.24 -26.35
CA THR A 54 13.46 9.92 -25.29
C THR A 54 13.53 8.41 -25.12
N ARG A 55 14.49 7.83 -25.83
CA ARG A 55 14.80 6.41 -25.91
C ARG A 55 15.66 5.96 -24.72
N ASN A 56 15.29 6.38 -23.50
CA ASN A 56 15.87 5.83 -22.28
C ASN A 56 14.73 5.21 -21.46
N SER A 57 14.38 3.96 -21.78
CA SER A 57 13.35 3.16 -21.08
C SER A 57 13.79 2.66 -19.70
N ALA A 58 14.88 3.20 -19.15
CA ALA A 58 15.60 2.62 -18.02
C ALA A 58 15.50 3.42 -16.72
N GLY A 59 14.72 4.50 -16.64
CA GLY A 59 14.67 5.39 -15.46
C GLY A 59 15.73 6.50 -15.47
N ALA A 60 15.72 7.33 -14.43
CA ALA A 60 16.68 8.42 -14.22
C ALA A 60 17.40 8.27 -12.87
N LEU A 61 18.68 8.65 -12.81
CA LEU A 61 19.40 8.80 -11.54
C LEU A 61 19.29 10.25 -11.08
N HIS A 62 18.89 10.44 -9.83
CA HIS A 62 18.93 11.74 -9.18
C HIS A 62 20.07 11.76 -8.16
N THR A 63 20.93 12.76 -8.26
CA THR A 63 22.06 12.97 -7.36
C THR A 63 21.84 14.25 -6.57
N ALA A 64 21.68 14.14 -5.25
CA ALA A 64 21.57 15.27 -4.35
C ALA A 64 22.94 15.94 -4.16
N GLN A 65 22.95 17.23 -3.82
CA GLN A 65 24.19 17.98 -3.51
C GLN A 65 24.98 17.38 -2.33
N SER A 66 24.29 16.70 -1.42
CA SER A 66 24.87 15.96 -0.30
C SER A 66 25.55 14.64 -0.71
N GLY A 67 25.53 14.27 -1.99
CA GLY A 67 26.15 13.06 -2.52
C GLY A 67 25.25 11.81 -2.52
N TYR A 68 24.02 11.90 -1.99
CA TYR A 68 23.06 10.80 -2.09
C TYR A 68 22.59 10.61 -3.53
N VAL A 69 22.57 9.35 -3.97
CA VAL A 69 22.09 8.97 -5.31
C VAL A 69 20.85 8.10 -5.17
N ARG A 70 19.81 8.42 -5.94
CA ARG A 70 18.56 7.66 -5.99
C ARG A 70 18.18 7.34 -7.43
N TYR A 71 17.76 6.10 -7.65
CA TYR A 71 17.13 5.69 -8.89
C TYR A 71 15.64 6.02 -8.88
N ILE A 72 15.18 6.72 -9.91
CA ILE A 72 13.78 7.03 -10.19
C ILE A 72 13.37 6.21 -11.41
N SER A 73 12.38 5.34 -11.24
CA SER A 73 11.86 4.56 -12.35
C SER A 73 10.79 5.33 -13.13
N LEU A 74 10.73 5.10 -14.45
CA LEU A 74 9.69 5.63 -15.36
C LEU A 74 8.28 5.08 -15.09
N THR A 75 8.16 4.13 -14.17
CA THR A 75 6.87 3.64 -13.67
C THR A 75 6.14 4.67 -12.82
N ALA A 76 6.87 5.65 -12.26
CA ALA A 76 6.29 6.82 -11.64
C ALA A 76 5.35 7.51 -12.63
N TRP A 77 4.28 8.12 -12.12
CA TRP A 77 3.22 8.76 -12.91
C TRP A 77 3.70 9.98 -13.73
N GLU A 78 5.01 10.26 -13.69
CA GLU A 78 5.73 11.20 -14.54
C GLU A 78 5.32 11.08 -16.00
N SER A 79 5.09 9.89 -16.56
CA SER A 79 4.70 9.76 -17.98
C SER A 79 3.31 10.31 -18.33
N ILE A 80 2.38 10.36 -17.37
CA ILE A 80 1.02 10.91 -17.59
C ILE A 80 1.01 12.41 -17.33
N VAL A 81 1.85 12.87 -16.43
CA VAL A 81 1.89 14.27 -16.00
C VAL A 81 2.97 15.08 -16.70
N ALA A 82 3.90 14.45 -17.45
CA ALA A 82 5.11 15.03 -18.08
C ALA A 82 4.91 16.34 -18.87
N ASN A 83 3.68 16.69 -19.24
CA ASN A 83 3.33 17.90 -19.98
C ASN A 83 2.57 18.95 -19.14
N SER A 84 2.45 18.76 -17.83
CA SER A 84 1.82 19.69 -16.89
C SER A 84 2.86 20.27 -15.93
N PRO A 85 2.76 21.55 -15.51
CA PRO A 85 3.59 22.13 -14.46
C PRO A 85 3.54 21.34 -13.13
N ALA A 86 2.57 20.45 -12.94
CA ALA A 86 2.51 19.52 -11.82
C ALA A 86 3.66 18.47 -11.77
N THR A 87 4.46 18.34 -12.84
CA THR A 87 5.56 17.35 -12.93
C THR A 87 6.74 17.68 -11.99
N GLU A 88 7.13 18.95 -11.88
CA GLU A 88 8.22 19.38 -11.00
C GLU A 88 7.87 19.12 -9.51
N HIS A 89 6.61 19.33 -9.15
CA HIS A 89 6.09 19.06 -7.80
C HIS A 89 6.01 17.55 -7.49
N LEU A 90 5.64 16.72 -8.46
CA LEU A 90 5.67 15.25 -8.35
C LEU A 90 7.07 14.69 -8.13
N GLN A 91 8.07 15.29 -8.79
CA GLN A 91 9.46 14.88 -8.67
C GLN A 91 9.98 15.18 -7.25
N SER A 92 9.62 16.32 -6.66
CA SER A 92 9.93 16.64 -5.25
C SER A 92 9.29 15.67 -4.24
N PHE A 93 8.10 15.11 -4.53
CA PHE A 93 7.41 14.16 -3.65
C PHE A 93 8.15 12.82 -3.48
N ILE A 94 8.78 12.31 -4.56
CA ILE A 94 9.59 11.08 -4.49
C ILE A 94 10.95 11.39 -3.86
N LEU A 95 11.51 12.57 -4.13
CA LEU A 95 12.83 12.98 -3.70
C LEU A 95 12.91 13.35 -2.22
N ASP A 96 11.83 13.90 -1.65
CA ASP A 96 11.77 14.35 -0.26
C ASP A 96 11.03 13.38 0.67
N ILE A 97 11.31 12.08 0.58
CA ILE A 97 11.07 11.23 1.75
C ILE A 97 12.03 11.75 2.81
N ASP A 98 11.54 12.55 3.75
CA ASP A 98 12.31 13.08 4.86
C ASP A 98 12.90 11.89 5.65
N VAL A 99 14.12 11.48 5.29
CA VAL A 99 14.93 10.49 6.02
C VAL A 99 15.42 11.08 7.35
N GLU A 100 15.25 12.39 7.56
CA GLU A 100 15.84 13.14 8.66
C GLU A 100 15.39 12.69 10.06
N ASP A 101 14.24 12.00 10.20
CA ASP A 101 13.70 11.59 11.49
C ASP A 101 13.65 10.08 11.75
N ASP A 102 14.11 9.23 10.82
CA ASP A 102 14.12 7.78 11.06
C ASP A 102 15.40 7.35 11.80
N PRO A 103 15.32 6.80 13.03
CA PRO A 103 16.50 6.35 13.74
C PRO A 103 17.28 5.31 12.91
N PRO A 104 18.63 5.35 12.93
CA PRO A 104 19.45 4.48 12.10
C PRO A 104 19.12 3.00 12.34
N LEU A 105 19.16 2.20 11.27
CA LEU A 105 19.04 0.74 11.32
C LEU A 105 20.29 0.14 12.01
N SER A 106 20.39 0.28 13.33
CA SER A 106 21.45 -0.29 14.15
C SER A 106 21.26 -1.80 14.34
N LEU A 107 21.50 -2.54 13.26
CA LEU A 107 21.44 -4.00 13.24
C LEU A 107 22.80 -4.66 13.55
N ILE A 108 23.86 -3.86 13.62
CA ILE A 108 25.21 -4.29 13.99
C ILE A 108 25.41 -3.95 15.47
N TRP A 109 25.59 -4.98 16.27
CA TRP A 109 25.79 -4.87 17.71
C TRP A 109 27.25 -4.55 18.04
N ASN A 110 27.51 -3.34 18.53
CA ASN A 110 28.85 -2.89 18.94
C ASN A 110 29.05 -2.85 20.47
N GLY A 111 28.06 -3.26 21.26
CA GLY A 111 28.16 -3.28 22.72
C GLY A 111 26.92 -3.89 23.36
N GLU A 112 27.09 -4.53 24.51
CA GLU A 112 26.01 -5.17 25.24
C GLU A 112 24.98 -4.14 25.72
N ALA A 113 23.86 -3.95 25.00
CA ALA A 113 22.67 -3.45 25.69
C ALA A 113 22.26 -4.52 26.71
N PRO A 114 22.35 -4.25 28.02
CA PRO A 114 21.98 -5.26 28.99
C PRO A 114 20.50 -5.57 28.79
N ARG A 115 20.14 -6.86 28.79
CA ARG A 115 18.74 -7.33 28.64
C ARG A 115 17.76 -6.57 29.54
N SER A 116 18.21 -6.15 30.73
CA SER A 116 17.45 -5.30 31.66
C SER A 116 17.03 -3.95 31.08
N GLU A 117 17.86 -3.33 30.24
CA GLU A 117 17.51 -2.10 29.51
C GLU A 117 16.36 -2.35 28.53
N LEU A 118 16.43 -3.44 27.75
CA LEU A 118 15.38 -3.80 26.79
C LEU A 118 14.06 -4.12 27.49
N LEU A 119 14.11 -4.87 28.60
CA LEU A 119 12.92 -5.12 29.42
C LEU A 119 12.35 -3.82 30.03
N GLY A 120 13.20 -2.85 30.37
CA GLY A 120 12.79 -1.53 30.86
C GLY A 120 12.12 -0.65 29.80
N LEU A 121 12.23 -0.98 28.52
CA LEU A 121 11.54 -0.26 27.43
C LEU A 121 10.10 -0.75 27.20
N LEU A 122 9.72 -1.88 27.80
CA LEU A 122 8.34 -2.35 27.73
C LEU A 122 7.42 -1.37 28.47
N PRO A 123 6.20 -1.13 27.94
CA PRO A 123 5.20 -0.39 28.69
C PRO A 123 4.76 -1.18 29.95
N PRO A 124 4.07 -0.52 30.90
CA PRO A 124 3.40 -1.21 32.00
C PRO A 124 2.54 -2.38 31.48
N VAL A 125 2.45 -3.46 32.26
CA VAL A 125 1.79 -4.73 31.85
C VAL A 125 0.39 -4.49 31.25
N LEU A 126 -0.44 -3.67 31.90
CA LEU A 126 -1.78 -3.33 31.40
C LEU A 126 -1.76 -2.72 29.99
N TYR A 127 -0.81 -1.85 29.70
CA TYR A 127 -0.67 -1.23 28.37
C TYR A 127 -0.06 -2.20 27.36
N CYS A 128 0.81 -3.11 27.82
CA CYS A 128 1.32 -4.20 26.99
C CYS A 128 0.17 -5.12 26.55
N ASP A 129 -0.69 -5.55 27.48
CA ASP A 129 -1.88 -6.36 27.21
C ASP A 129 -2.83 -5.65 26.25
N THR A 130 -3.13 -4.37 26.51
CA THR A 130 -4.03 -3.56 25.67
C THR A 130 -3.54 -3.48 24.23
N LEU A 131 -2.25 -3.21 24.02
CA LEU A 131 -1.65 -3.13 22.68
C LEU A 131 -1.62 -4.52 22.01
N LYS A 132 -1.26 -5.57 22.73
CA LYS A 132 -1.29 -6.96 22.23
C LYS A 132 -2.71 -7.34 21.76
N ASP A 133 -3.72 -7.08 22.57
CA ASP A 133 -5.11 -7.43 22.24
C ASP A 133 -5.62 -6.60 21.06
N LEU A 134 -5.20 -5.34 20.96
CA LEU A 134 -5.50 -4.48 19.81
C LEU A 134 -4.91 -5.04 18.51
N TYR A 135 -3.67 -5.56 18.55
CA TYR A 135 -3.06 -6.24 17.39
C TYR A 135 -3.92 -7.40 16.91
N PHE A 136 -4.28 -8.34 17.79
CA PHE A 136 -5.06 -9.52 17.42
C PHE A 136 -6.49 -9.17 16.99
N ARG A 137 -7.08 -8.11 17.55
CA ARG A 137 -8.44 -7.69 17.20
C ARG A 137 -8.53 -6.93 15.88
N VAL A 138 -7.53 -6.12 15.52
CA VAL A 138 -7.65 -5.15 14.42
C VAL A 138 -6.65 -5.38 13.29
N ILE A 139 -5.41 -5.76 13.60
CA ILE A 139 -4.35 -5.95 12.59
C ILE A 139 -4.31 -7.39 12.10
N SER A 140 -4.34 -8.35 13.02
CA SER A 140 -4.28 -9.79 12.72
C SER A 140 -5.34 -10.22 11.70
N PRO A 141 -6.62 -9.77 11.73
CA PRO A 141 -7.61 -10.15 10.71
C PRO A 141 -7.25 -9.75 9.27
N THR A 142 -6.28 -8.85 9.08
CA THR A 142 -5.78 -8.40 7.78
C THR A 142 -4.35 -8.91 7.52
N PHE A 143 -3.57 -9.19 8.56
CA PHE A 143 -2.16 -9.57 8.44
C PHE A 143 -1.78 -10.70 9.42
N HIS A 144 -2.52 -11.81 9.34
CA HIS A 144 -2.42 -12.97 10.22
C HIS A 144 -1.16 -13.82 9.95
N ILE A 145 0.02 -13.30 10.28
CA ILE A 145 1.30 -14.01 10.03
C ILE A 145 1.80 -14.84 11.22
N LEU A 146 1.12 -14.73 12.36
CA LEU A 146 1.45 -15.43 13.60
C LEU A 146 0.42 -16.52 13.86
N HIS A 147 0.83 -17.59 14.53
CA HIS A 147 -0.09 -18.47 15.20
C HIS A 147 -0.47 -17.90 16.57
N GLU A 148 -1.69 -17.39 16.71
CA GLU A 148 -2.15 -16.61 17.87
C GLU A 148 -2.05 -17.41 19.17
N MET A 149 -2.40 -18.70 19.14
CA MET A 149 -2.34 -19.56 20.33
C MET A 149 -0.90 -19.81 20.80
N THR A 150 0.06 -20.00 19.87
CA THR A 150 1.48 -20.14 20.25
C THR A 150 1.96 -18.87 20.91
N PHE A 151 1.70 -17.72 20.29
CA PHE A 151 2.14 -16.42 20.83
C PHE A 151 1.56 -16.15 22.22
N ASN A 152 0.26 -16.37 22.42
CA ASN A 152 -0.38 -16.15 23.71
C ASN A 152 0.16 -17.09 24.80
N ALA A 153 0.48 -18.36 24.48
CA ALA A 153 1.11 -19.28 25.42
C ALA A 153 2.51 -18.80 25.85
N GLU A 154 3.33 -18.34 24.89
CA GLU A 154 4.64 -17.75 25.17
C GLU A 154 4.52 -16.45 25.99
N TYR A 155 3.50 -15.63 25.71
CA TYR A 155 3.23 -14.39 26.42
C TYR A 155 2.84 -14.63 27.89
N GLN A 156 2.06 -15.68 28.18
CA GLN A 156 1.72 -16.07 29.55
C GLN A 156 2.95 -16.52 30.35
N LEU A 157 3.84 -17.28 29.72
CA LEU A 157 5.11 -17.68 30.32
C LEU A 157 6.00 -16.46 30.60
N PHE A 158 6.11 -15.56 29.62
CA PHE A 158 6.83 -14.29 29.77
C PHE A 158 6.26 -13.45 30.92
N SER A 159 4.94 -13.33 31.02
CA SER A 159 4.28 -12.54 32.07
C SER A 159 4.51 -13.11 33.48
N SER A 160 4.73 -14.43 33.57
CA SER A 160 5.04 -15.11 34.83
C SER A 160 6.51 -14.95 35.23
N ASP A 161 7.43 -15.03 34.26
CA ASP A 161 8.86 -14.79 34.44
C ASP A 161 9.46 -14.13 33.20
N HIS A 162 9.78 -12.84 33.33
CA HIS A 162 10.34 -12.02 32.24
C HIS A 162 11.70 -12.53 31.74
N GLN A 163 12.41 -13.38 32.49
CA GLN A 163 13.69 -13.94 32.07
C GLN A 163 13.54 -15.07 31.05
N THR A 164 12.35 -15.66 30.92
CA THR A 164 12.10 -16.78 30.01
C THR A 164 12.11 -16.38 28.53
N ALA A 165 11.82 -15.11 28.21
CA ALA A 165 11.69 -14.67 26.82
C ALA A 165 13.03 -14.70 26.06
N SER A 166 13.09 -15.34 24.89
CA SER A 166 14.26 -15.20 24.03
C SER A 166 14.39 -13.75 23.50
N PRO A 167 15.59 -13.30 23.10
CA PRO A 167 15.77 -12.03 22.43
C PRO A 167 14.88 -11.88 21.17
N SER A 168 14.75 -12.96 20.38
CA SER A 168 13.89 -12.98 19.19
C SER A 168 12.41 -12.82 19.51
N TRP A 169 11.93 -13.45 20.58
CA TRP A 169 10.55 -13.31 21.02
C TRP A 169 10.28 -11.90 21.56
N LEU A 170 11.23 -11.32 22.30
CA LEU A 170 11.11 -9.94 22.77
C LEU A 170 11.07 -8.95 21.58
N ALA A 171 11.81 -9.23 20.51
CA ALA A 171 11.72 -8.47 19.27
C ALA A 171 10.32 -8.56 18.64
N LEU A 172 9.73 -9.76 18.62
CA LEU A 172 8.38 -9.98 18.12
C LEU A 172 7.34 -9.20 18.93
N LEU A 173 7.43 -9.26 20.26
CA LEU A 173 6.56 -8.48 21.14
C LEU A 173 6.67 -6.98 20.84
N PHE A 174 7.87 -6.41 20.77
CA PHE A 174 8.05 -5.00 20.41
C PHE A 174 7.50 -4.66 19.01
N ALA A 175 7.63 -5.56 18.03
CA ALA A 175 7.06 -5.37 16.71
C ALA A 175 5.52 -5.35 16.73
N ILE A 176 4.90 -6.22 17.53
CA ILE A 176 3.44 -6.22 17.79
C ILE A 176 3.03 -4.89 18.42
N LEU A 177 3.71 -4.44 19.48
CA LEU A 177 3.43 -3.15 20.14
C LEU A 177 3.56 -1.98 19.15
N ALA A 178 4.64 -1.94 18.35
CA ALA A 178 4.87 -0.91 17.34
C ALA A 178 3.76 -0.87 16.29
N THR A 179 3.31 -2.04 15.83
CA THR A 179 2.27 -2.17 14.80
C THR A 179 0.90 -1.72 15.34
N SER A 180 0.60 -2.08 16.58
CA SER A 180 -0.68 -1.77 17.25
C SER A 180 -0.96 -0.29 17.38
N LEU A 181 0.09 0.54 17.52
CA LEU A 181 -0.04 2.00 17.60
C LEU A 181 -0.75 2.61 16.38
N SER A 182 -0.71 1.95 15.23
CA SER A 182 -1.42 2.42 14.03
C SER A 182 -2.93 2.25 14.14
N ALA A 183 -3.40 1.18 14.79
CA ALA A 183 -4.82 0.86 14.99
C ALA A 183 -5.44 1.55 16.22
N MET A 184 -4.64 2.26 17.01
CA MET A 184 -5.14 2.98 18.18
C MET A 184 -5.97 4.20 17.76
N ASP A 185 -7.09 4.41 18.46
CA ASP A 185 -7.86 5.65 18.38
C ASP A 185 -7.00 6.82 18.86
N ASP A 186 -7.11 7.96 18.18
CA ASP A 186 -6.40 9.18 18.56
C ASP A 186 -6.93 9.75 19.90
N ALA A 187 -8.17 9.42 20.28
CA ALA A 187 -8.76 9.81 21.56
C ALA A 187 -8.28 8.97 22.76
N ASP A 188 -7.51 7.91 22.53
CA ASP A 188 -7.07 7.00 23.59
C ASP A 188 -6.00 7.66 24.49
N THR A 189 -6.27 7.70 25.79
CA THR A 189 -5.38 8.31 26.79
C THR A 189 -4.03 7.60 26.90
N LEU A 190 -3.95 6.31 26.54
CA LEU A 190 -2.72 5.52 26.59
C LEU A 190 -1.59 6.16 25.76
N LEU A 191 -1.94 6.76 24.61
CA LEU A 191 -0.95 7.44 23.76
C LEU A 191 -0.30 8.62 24.50
N SER A 192 -1.10 9.39 25.23
CA SER A 192 -0.61 10.54 26.00
C SER A 192 0.23 10.11 27.21
N ASP A 193 -0.17 9.04 27.90
CA ASP A 193 0.53 8.52 29.09
C ASP A 193 1.93 8.00 28.76
N LEU A 194 2.05 7.29 27.63
CA LEU A 194 3.30 6.65 27.20
C LEU A 194 4.23 7.58 26.41
N GLY A 195 3.67 8.41 25.53
CA GLY A 195 4.43 9.24 24.60
C GLY A 195 4.88 10.56 25.21
N ARG A 196 4.02 11.22 26.01
CA ARG A 196 4.27 12.52 26.68
C ARG A 196 4.66 13.67 25.75
N GLU A 197 4.25 13.60 24.48
CA GLU A 197 4.38 14.67 23.50
C GLU A 197 3.13 15.56 23.45
N SER A 198 3.29 16.74 22.84
CA SER A 198 2.23 17.76 22.75
C SER A 198 1.02 17.35 21.90
N THR A 199 1.18 16.39 20.99
CA THR A 199 0.11 15.94 20.08
C THR A 199 0.07 14.43 19.95
N VAL A 200 -1.10 13.89 19.63
CA VAL A 200 -1.33 12.45 19.45
C VAL A 200 -0.44 11.86 18.36
N SER A 201 -0.31 12.53 17.22
CA SER A 201 0.56 12.07 16.12
C SER A 201 2.04 12.01 16.53
N ARG A 202 2.51 12.97 17.34
CA ARG A 202 3.86 12.95 17.91
C ARG A 202 4.04 11.81 18.90
N ASN A 203 3.05 11.55 19.76
CA ASN A 203 3.02 10.38 20.64
C ASN A 203 3.15 9.08 19.84
N LYS A 204 2.31 8.88 18.81
CA LYS A 204 2.38 7.71 17.91
C LYS A 204 3.75 7.60 17.22
N LYS A 205 4.36 8.72 16.80
CA LYS A 205 5.69 8.74 16.15
C LYS A 205 6.80 8.32 17.10
N VAL A 206 6.87 8.93 18.28
CA VAL A 206 7.90 8.64 19.29
C VAL A 206 7.78 7.21 19.82
N LEU A 207 6.56 6.74 20.11
CA LEU A 207 6.32 5.38 20.58
C LEU A 207 6.68 4.33 19.52
N PHE A 208 6.32 4.58 18.27
CA PHE A 208 6.70 3.69 17.18
C PHE A 208 8.22 3.62 17.01
N ALA A 209 8.90 4.77 16.99
CA ALA A 209 10.36 4.81 16.90
C ALA A 209 11.02 4.05 18.07
N ARG A 210 10.50 4.23 19.29
CA ARG A 210 10.96 3.53 20.50
C ARG A 210 10.82 2.02 20.37
N TYR A 211 9.62 1.52 20.04
CA TYR A 211 9.37 0.08 19.95
C TYR A 211 10.05 -0.57 18.75
N ARG A 212 10.09 0.11 17.59
CA ARG A 212 10.89 -0.35 16.44
C ARG A 212 12.36 -0.44 16.78
N SER A 213 12.94 0.58 17.43
CA SER A 213 14.34 0.55 17.87
C SER A 213 14.59 -0.59 18.85
N ALA A 214 13.71 -0.78 19.84
CA ALA A 214 13.81 -1.87 20.80
C ALA A 214 13.75 -3.25 20.10
N ALA A 215 12.86 -3.44 19.13
CA ALA A 215 12.77 -4.66 18.34
C ALA A 215 14.06 -4.93 17.55
N LEU A 216 14.61 -3.91 16.86
CA LEU A 216 15.86 -4.05 16.11
C LEU A 216 17.06 -4.33 17.04
N ARG A 217 17.11 -3.74 18.23
CA ARG A 217 18.13 -4.04 19.25
C ARG A 217 18.00 -5.46 19.78
N CYS A 218 16.78 -5.96 19.99
CA CYS A 218 16.54 -7.35 20.37
C CYS A 218 17.03 -8.33 19.27
N LEU A 219 16.77 -8.02 18.00
CA LEU A 219 17.27 -8.80 16.85
C LEU A 219 18.80 -8.75 16.74
N ALA A 220 19.41 -7.59 16.97
CA ALA A 220 20.86 -7.45 16.99
C ALA A 220 21.50 -8.27 18.13
N MET A 221 20.89 -8.23 19.33
CA MET A 221 21.30 -9.05 20.48
C MET A 221 21.18 -10.55 20.20
N ASP A 222 20.17 -10.97 19.42
CA ASP A 222 20.01 -12.36 18.95
C ASP A 222 20.96 -12.75 17.82
N ARG A 223 21.80 -11.81 17.33
CA ARG A 223 22.71 -12.00 16.20
C ARG A 223 21.97 -12.37 14.90
N ILE A 224 20.93 -11.61 14.57
CA ILE A 224 20.07 -11.82 13.40
C ILE A 224 20.80 -11.99 12.07
N MET A 225 22.05 -11.53 11.95
CA MET A 225 22.89 -11.72 10.76
C MET A 225 23.39 -13.16 10.57
N THR A 226 23.28 -14.01 11.59
CA THR A 226 23.81 -15.38 11.59
C THR A 226 22.85 -16.41 12.20
N ARG A 227 21.93 -15.97 13.05
CA ARG A 227 20.95 -16.82 13.73
C ARG A 227 19.56 -16.31 13.40
N HIS A 228 18.69 -17.21 12.99
CA HIS A 228 17.34 -16.88 12.56
C HIS A 228 16.36 -17.80 13.26
N THR A 229 15.28 -17.22 13.78
CA THR A 229 14.14 -17.95 14.34
C THR A 229 12.87 -17.46 13.67
N VAL A 230 11.78 -18.22 13.76
CA VAL A 230 10.47 -17.80 13.23
C VAL A 230 10.05 -16.47 13.87
N ASN A 231 10.24 -16.32 15.19
CA ASN A 231 9.98 -15.07 15.91
C ASN A 231 10.81 -13.89 15.36
N SER A 232 12.10 -14.11 15.06
CA SER A 232 12.95 -13.07 14.49
C SER A 232 12.45 -12.61 13.12
N LEU A 233 11.99 -13.56 12.28
CA LEU A 233 11.47 -13.27 10.95
C LEU A 233 10.08 -12.60 11.02
N GLN A 234 9.18 -13.10 11.86
CA GLN A 234 7.87 -12.48 12.11
C GLN A 234 8.05 -11.02 12.58
N ALA A 235 8.98 -10.77 13.49
CA ALA A 235 9.30 -9.42 13.96
C ALA A 235 9.74 -8.51 12.80
N LEU A 236 10.67 -8.98 11.96
CA LEU A 236 11.13 -8.23 10.79
C LEU A 236 9.98 -7.93 9.82
N VAL A 237 9.10 -8.89 9.53
CA VAL A 237 7.95 -8.70 8.63
C VAL A 237 6.95 -7.71 9.21
N LEU A 238 6.63 -7.79 10.51
CA LEU A 238 5.75 -6.82 11.18
C LEU A 238 6.34 -5.40 11.20
N ILE A 239 7.64 -5.25 11.43
CA ILE A 239 8.28 -3.92 11.37
C ILE A 239 8.17 -3.35 9.95
N ASN A 240 8.42 -4.15 8.90
CA ASN A 240 8.27 -3.68 7.53
C ASN A 240 6.82 -3.31 7.19
N PHE A 241 5.85 -4.10 7.66
CA PHE A 241 4.43 -3.80 7.54
C PHE A 241 4.08 -2.47 8.22
N ALA A 242 4.50 -2.27 9.47
CA ALA A 242 4.24 -1.04 10.19
C ALA A 242 4.92 0.18 9.55
N CYS A 243 6.15 0.03 9.05
CA CYS A 243 6.83 1.07 8.28
C CYS A 243 6.06 1.44 7.01
N LEU A 244 5.61 0.45 6.24
CA LEU A 244 4.82 0.64 5.02
C LEU A 244 3.57 1.48 5.29
N HIS A 245 2.80 1.13 6.32
CA HIS A 245 1.55 1.83 6.67
C HIS A 245 1.76 3.23 7.26
N ARG A 246 2.99 3.55 7.66
CA ARG A 246 3.41 4.91 8.07
C ARG A 246 4.09 5.71 6.95
N GLY A 247 4.16 5.16 5.74
CA GLY A 247 4.83 5.81 4.60
C GLY A 247 6.36 5.82 4.69
N LEU A 248 6.95 5.01 5.58
CA LEU A 248 8.40 4.91 5.73
C LEU A 248 8.98 3.95 4.69
N PHE A 249 9.99 4.42 3.95
CA PHE A 249 10.68 3.60 2.97
C PHE A 249 11.86 2.85 3.61
N CYS A 250 11.67 1.56 3.89
CA CYS A 250 12.67 0.72 4.55
C CYS A 250 13.25 -0.38 3.65
N SER A 251 13.63 -0.05 2.41
CA SER A 251 14.09 -1.03 1.40
C SER A 251 15.25 -1.91 1.87
N ALA A 252 16.21 -1.35 2.61
CA ALA A 252 17.33 -2.11 3.19
C ALA A 252 16.84 -3.17 4.19
N LEU A 253 15.88 -2.82 5.05
CA LEU A 253 15.28 -3.75 6.00
C LEU A 253 14.47 -4.83 5.28
N THR A 254 13.69 -4.46 4.25
CA THR A 254 12.97 -5.42 3.40
C THR A 254 13.93 -6.40 2.72
N GLY A 255 15.05 -5.90 2.19
CA GLY A 255 16.10 -6.73 1.59
C GLY A 255 16.71 -7.71 2.58
N LEU A 256 17.06 -7.27 3.79
CA LEU A 256 17.52 -8.16 4.85
C LEU A 256 16.46 -9.21 5.20
N THR A 257 15.22 -8.79 5.40
CA THR A 257 14.10 -9.67 5.77
C THR A 257 13.88 -10.74 4.70
N TYR A 258 13.99 -10.36 3.43
CA TYR A 258 13.99 -11.30 2.31
C TYR A 258 15.11 -12.32 2.39
N HIS A 259 16.36 -11.90 2.60
CA HIS A 259 17.46 -12.84 2.74
C HIS A 259 17.33 -13.76 3.94
N VAL A 260 16.84 -13.27 5.09
CA VAL A 260 16.52 -14.09 6.26
C VAL A 260 15.46 -15.14 5.91
N ALA A 261 14.35 -14.75 5.28
CA ALA A 261 13.31 -15.69 4.85
C ALA A 261 13.82 -16.76 3.86
N ILE A 262 14.67 -16.36 2.91
CA ILE A 262 15.32 -17.29 1.98
C ILE A 262 16.22 -18.28 2.74
N SER A 263 17.06 -17.78 3.65
CA SER A 263 17.98 -18.61 4.44
C SER A 263 17.26 -19.62 5.33
N MET A 264 16.06 -19.27 5.80
CA MET A 264 15.17 -20.14 6.56
C MET A 264 14.40 -21.13 5.69
N GLY A 265 14.45 -21.02 4.36
CA GLY A 265 13.73 -21.89 3.44
C GLY A 265 12.24 -21.57 3.28
N CYS A 266 11.77 -20.38 3.68
CA CYS A 266 10.34 -20.01 3.61
C CYS A 266 9.77 -19.93 2.18
N HIS A 267 10.64 -19.76 1.18
CA HIS A 267 10.31 -19.77 -0.25
C HIS A 267 10.17 -21.18 -0.83
N ILE A 268 10.41 -22.21 -0.02
CA ILE A 268 10.35 -23.62 -0.42
C ILE A 268 9.10 -24.22 0.23
N HIS A 269 8.36 -25.04 -0.52
CA HIS A 269 7.21 -25.79 -0.02
C HIS A 269 7.56 -26.51 1.29
N PRO A 270 6.90 -26.19 2.41
CA PRO A 270 7.30 -26.67 3.73
C PRO A 270 7.14 -28.19 3.88
N GLU A 271 6.30 -28.82 3.05
CA GLU A 271 6.11 -30.28 2.99
C GLU A 271 7.38 -31.03 2.59
N ARG A 272 8.37 -30.34 2.02
CA ARG A 272 9.70 -30.89 1.74
C ARG A 272 10.53 -31.07 3.02
N PHE A 273 10.08 -30.50 4.12
CA PHE A 273 10.71 -30.56 5.43
C PHE A 273 9.81 -31.38 6.38
N LEU A 274 10.40 -32.12 7.32
CA LEU A 274 9.66 -32.92 8.32
C LEU A 274 9.20 -32.04 9.50
N LEU A 275 8.42 -31.00 9.20
CA LEU A 275 7.97 -30.00 10.18
C LEU A 275 6.56 -30.28 10.68
N SER A 276 6.21 -29.67 11.82
CA SER A 276 4.83 -29.70 12.33
C SER A 276 3.88 -28.91 11.41
N PRO A 277 2.56 -29.21 11.40
CA PRO A 277 1.59 -28.43 10.62
C PRO A 277 1.61 -26.94 10.94
N ILE A 278 1.76 -26.58 12.21
CA ILE A 278 1.85 -25.19 12.68
C ILE A 278 3.10 -24.52 12.08
N GLU A 279 4.27 -25.15 12.18
CA GLU A 279 5.51 -24.58 11.66
C GLU A 279 5.49 -24.46 10.13
N CYS A 280 4.90 -25.44 9.43
CA CYS A 280 4.67 -25.35 7.98
C CYS A 280 3.85 -24.09 7.65
N GLU A 281 2.77 -23.87 8.38
CA GLU A 281 1.84 -22.78 8.08
C GLU A 281 2.42 -21.41 8.47
N GLU A 282 3.08 -21.27 9.62
CA GLU A 282 3.77 -20.03 9.99
C GLU A 282 4.79 -19.61 8.93
N ARG A 283 5.52 -20.58 8.34
CA ARG A 283 6.46 -20.29 7.24
C ARG A 283 5.76 -19.78 5.99
N ARG A 284 4.62 -20.37 5.60
CA ARG A 284 3.82 -19.89 4.44
C ARG A 284 3.28 -18.49 4.69
N ARG A 285 2.66 -18.26 5.86
CA ARG A 285 2.04 -16.98 6.22
C ARG A 285 3.06 -15.84 6.26
N VAL A 286 4.24 -16.09 6.85
CA VAL A 286 5.31 -15.09 6.93
C VAL A 286 5.93 -14.81 5.56
N TRP A 287 6.12 -15.84 4.72
CA TRP A 287 6.56 -15.65 3.33
C TRP A 287 5.56 -14.82 2.53
N ALA A 288 4.28 -15.17 2.61
CA ALA A 288 3.17 -14.45 1.98
C ALA A 288 3.11 -12.98 2.43
N GLY A 289 3.13 -12.74 3.74
CA GLY A 289 3.11 -11.39 4.30
C GLY A 289 4.30 -10.55 3.84
N LEU A 290 5.51 -11.13 3.82
CA LEU A 290 6.70 -10.46 3.30
C LEU A 290 6.57 -10.12 1.80
N MET A 291 6.07 -11.06 0.99
CA MET A 291 5.89 -10.83 -0.45
C MET A 291 4.88 -9.72 -0.73
N ILE A 292 3.77 -9.67 0.01
CA ILE A 292 2.79 -8.58 -0.07
C ILE A 292 3.46 -7.24 0.27
N VAL A 293 4.14 -7.15 1.43
CA VAL A 293 4.79 -5.90 1.85
C VAL A 293 5.83 -5.44 0.82
N LYS A 294 6.63 -6.38 0.30
CA LYS A 294 7.65 -6.10 -0.72
C LYS A 294 7.03 -5.63 -2.03
N THR A 295 6.02 -6.31 -2.56
CA THR A 295 5.33 -5.92 -3.81
C THR A 295 4.66 -4.55 -3.64
N VAL A 296 4.00 -4.29 -2.51
CA VAL A 296 3.39 -2.98 -2.26
C VAL A 296 4.42 -1.86 -2.16
N GLN A 297 5.52 -2.05 -1.41
CA GLN A 297 6.62 -1.07 -1.37
C GLN A 297 7.17 -0.81 -2.76
N ASN A 298 7.43 -1.86 -3.54
CA ASN A 298 7.91 -1.71 -4.91
C ASN A 298 6.94 -0.91 -5.78
N ASN A 299 5.64 -1.16 -5.67
CA ASN A 299 4.62 -0.42 -6.41
C ASN A 299 4.54 1.05 -6.00
N LEU A 300 4.63 1.36 -4.69
CA LEU A 300 4.63 2.73 -4.18
C LEU A 300 5.85 3.54 -4.64
N PHE A 301 7.02 2.90 -4.67
CA PHE A 301 8.30 3.56 -5.01
C PHE A 301 8.76 3.34 -6.45
N GLY A 302 7.90 2.74 -7.29
CA GLY A 302 8.16 2.50 -8.70
C GLY A 302 9.28 1.49 -9.00
N ILE A 303 9.65 0.64 -8.04
CA ILE A 303 10.76 -0.31 -8.20
C ILE A 303 10.27 -1.51 -9.01
N LEU A 304 10.79 -1.68 -10.23
CA LEU A 304 10.55 -2.87 -11.04
C LEU A 304 11.43 -4.03 -10.57
N THR A 305 10.83 -5.07 -9.99
CA THR A 305 11.56 -6.29 -9.65
C THR A 305 11.76 -7.18 -10.86
N SER A 306 12.96 -7.79 -10.96
CA SER A 306 13.29 -8.76 -11.99
C SER A 306 12.39 -10.01 -11.93
N GLN A 307 11.99 -10.50 -13.12
CA GLN A 307 11.11 -11.65 -13.39
C GLN A 307 11.49 -12.96 -12.67
N ASN A 308 12.72 -13.09 -12.16
CA ASN A 308 13.22 -14.31 -11.54
C ASN A 308 13.11 -14.35 -10.01
N CYS A 309 12.70 -13.25 -9.35
CA CYS A 309 12.63 -13.16 -7.89
C CYS A 309 11.29 -13.61 -7.28
N THR A 310 10.28 -13.90 -8.11
CA THR A 310 8.90 -14.22 -7.70
C THR A 310 8.51 -15.65 -8.07
N LYS A 311 9.44 -16.61 -7.93
CA LYS A 311 9.07 -18.04 -7.97
C LYS A 311 7.93 -18.27 -6.97
N ASP A 312 6.95 -19.04 -7.42
CA ASP A 312 5.56 -19.08 -6.94
C ASP A 312 5.41 -18.84 -5.44
N MET A 313 4.80 -17.70 -5.09
CA MET A 313 4.40 -17.42 -3.72
C MET A 313 3.53 -18.57 -3.22
N ILE A 314 4.02 -19.29 -2.22
CA ILE A 314 3.32 -20.40 -1.60
C ILE A 314 2.13 -19.80 -0.84
N LEU A 315 0.92 -20.13 -1.29
CA LEU A 315 -0.30 -19.63 -0.67
C LEU A 315 -0.46 -20.24 0.72
N PRO A 316 -0.71 -19.43 1.76
CA PRO A 316 -1.10 -19.97 3.06
C PRO A 316 -2.47 -20.63 2.97
N ALA A 317 -2.82 -21.47 3.93
CA ALA A 317 -4.13 -22.11 3.96
C ALA A 317 -5.19 -21.14 4.50
N ASP A 318 -6.36 -21.14 3.88
CA ASP A 318 -7.54 -20.41 4.35
C ASP A 318 -8.25 -21.22 5.45
N MET A 319 -7.65 -21.25 6.64
CA MET A 319 -8.12 -21.98 7.82
C MET A 319 -7.86 -21.19 9.10
N ASP A 320 -8.64 -21.47 10.15
CA ASP A 320 -8.41 -20.91 11.47
C ASP A 320 -7.27 -21.64 12.19
N ASP A 321 -6.62 -20.95 13.13
CA ASP A 321 -5.53 -21.52 13.93
C ASP A 321 -5.95 -22.76 14.72
N ALA A 322 -7.20 -22.81 15.19
CA ALA A 322 -7.74 -23.95 15.93
C ALA A 322 -7.69 -25.26 15.12
N ASP A 323 -7.86 -25.16 13.80
CA ASP A 323 -7.92 -26.32 12.90
C ASP A 323 -6.53 -26.89 12.58
N LEU A 324 -5.46 -26.12 12.81
CA LEU A 324 -4.07 -26.58 12.58
C LEU A 324 -3.66 -27.71 13.53
N PHE A 325 -4.26 -27.78 14.72
CA PHE A 325 -3.99 -28.83 15.70
C PHE A 325 -4.57 -30.18 15.29
N THR A 326 -5.70 -30.17 14.59
CA THR A 326 -6.42 -31.38 14.19
C THR A 326 -6.03 -31.89 12.81
N THR A 327 -5.28 -31.10 12.04
CA THR A 327 -4.97 -31.37 10.63
C THR A 327 -3.67 -32.15 10.49
N THR A 328 -3.75 -33.41 10.06
CA THR A 328 -2.56 -34.26 9.81
C THR A 328 -1.79 -33.83 8.55
N SER A 329 -2.46 -33.24 7.57
CA SER A 329 -1.85 -32.72 6.34
C SER A 329 -2.66 -31.55 5.80
N ILE A 330 -2.03 -30.38 5.67
CA ILE A 330 -2.67 -29.17 5.13
C ILE A 330 -2.76 -29.30 3.61
N PRO A 331 -3.93 -29.11 2.97
CA PRO A 331 -4.06 -29.16 1.53
C PRO A 331 -3.11 -28.17 0.86
N LEU A 332 -2.41 -28.63 -0.19
CA LEU A 332 -1.61 -27.74 -1.03
C LEU A 332 -2.55 -26.77 -1.75
N SER A 333 -2.45 -25.48 -1.40
CA SER A 333 -3.14 -24.41 -2.13
C SER A 333 -2.40 -24.17 -3.44
N SER A 334 -2.99 -24.59 -4.56
CA SER A 334 -2.42 -24.40 -5.90
C SER A 334 -2.90 -23.13 -6.56
N ASP A 335 -2.15 -22.68 -7.57
CA ASP A 335 -2.53 -21.60 -8.47
C ASP A 335 -3.97 -21.76 -8.99
N GLY A 336 -4.76 -20.69 -8.84
CA GLY A 336 -6.14 -20.65 -9.35
C GLY A 336 -7.17 -21.42 -8.52
N PHE A 337 -6.78 -22.09 -7.43
CA PHE A 337 -7.73 -22.69 -6.51
C PHE A 337 -8.18 -21.65 -5.48
N PHE A 338 -9.48 -21.40 -5.44
CA PHE A 338 -10.11 -20.64 -4.37
C PHE A 338 -10.78 -21.61 -3.40
N SER A 339 -10.77 -21.28 -2.11
CA SER A 339 -11.63 -21.95 -1.13
C SER A 339 -13.09 -21.89 -1.55
N PRO A 340 -13.93 -22.88 -1.17
CA PRO A 340 -15.35 -22.88 -1.54
C PRO A 340 -16.06 -21.58 -1.12
N CYS A 341 -16.89 -21.02 -2.00
CA CYS A 341 -17.59 -19.75 -1.73
C CYS A 341 -18.51 -19.80 -0.49
N ASN A 342 -19.01 -20.99 -0.16
CA ASN A 342 -19.87 -21.25 0.99
C ASN A 342 -19.10 -21.65 2.27
N ALA A 343 -17.77 -21.69 2.23
CA ALA A 343 -16.96 -21.93 3.42
C ALA A 343 -17.08 -20.75 4.39
N PRO A 344 -17.02 -21.00 5.71
CA PRO A 344 -16.97 -19.93 6.70
C PRO A 344 -15.76 -19.00 6.43
N LEU A 345 -15.90 -17.75 6.86
CA LEU A 345 -14.75 -16.84 6.90
C LEU A 345 -13.84 -17.27 8.04
N THR A 346 -12.54 -17.32 7.75
CA THR A 346 -11.49 -17.68 8.70
C THR A 346 -10.60 -16.46 8.97
N GLN A 347 -9.74 -16.57 9.98
CA GLN A 347 -8.69 -15.58 10.26
C GLN A 347 -7.74 -15.35 9.07
N MET A 348 -7.63 -16.34 8.18
CA MET A 348 -6.75 -16.32 7.02
C MET A 348 -7.41 -15.83 5.74
N THR A 349 -8.74 -15.74 5.67
CA THR A 349 -9.46 -15.47 4.42
C THR A 349 -9.02 -14.18 3.73
N TYR A 350 -8.80 -13.09 4.47
CA TYR A 350 -8.30 -11.86 3.87
C TYR A 350 -6.90 -12.05 3.30
N LEU A 351 -5.96 -12.58 4.08
CA LEU A 351 -4.56 -12.72 3.67
C LEU A 351 -4.45 -13.66 2.45
N PHE A 352 -5.25 -14.72 2.42
CA PHE A 352 -5.39 -15.62 1.28
C PHE A 352 -5.81 -14.88 0.00
N LEU A 353 -6.87 -14.06 0.05
CA LEU A 353 -7.33 -13.29 -1.11
C LEU A 353 -6.35 -12.17 -1.50
N ALA A 354 -5.75 -11.51 -0.52
CA ALA A 354 -4.72 -10.49 -0.73
C ALA A 354 -3.49 -11.11 -1.44
N CYS A 355 -3.15 -12.36 -1.12
CA CYS A 355 -2.13 -13.12 -1.83
C CYS A 355 -2.49 -13.32 -3.32
N HIS A 356 -3.71 -13.73 -3.63
CA HIS A 356 -4.15 -13.84 -5.04
C HIS A 356 -4.00 -12.51 -5.79
N LEU A 357 -4.46 -11.41 -5.19
CA LEU A 357 -4.30 -10.07 -5.76
C LEU A 357 -2.82 -9.68 -5.89
N ASN A 358 -1.96 -10.02 -4.93
CA ASN A 358 -0.54 -9.69 -4.99
C ASN A 358 0.15 -10.36 -6.19
N ARG A 359 -0.22 -11.60 -6.50
CA ARG A 359 0.28 -12.31 -7.69
C ARG A 359 -0.20 -11.66 -8.98
N MET A 360 -1.44 -11.18 -9.00
CA MET A 360 -1.94 -10.38 -10.13
C MET A 360 -1.13 -9.09 -10.29
N SER A 361 -0.82 -8.40 -9.20
CA SER A 361 0.03 -7.19 -9.22
C SER A 361 1.34 -7.42 -9.95
N ASP A 362 2.05 -8.51 -9.66
CA ASP A 362 3.33 -8.82 -10.32
C ASP A 362 3.14 -9.06 -11.84
N ARG A 363 2.09 -9.80 -12.24
CA ARG A 363 1.76 -10.06 -13.66
C ARG A 363 1.34 -8.78 -14.40
N ILE A 364 0.55 -7.93 -13.76
CA ILE A 364 0.13 -6.63 -14.29
C ILE A 364 1.35 -5.72 -14.45
N CYS A 365 2.25 -5.67 -13.46
CA CYS A 365 3.49 -4.91 -13.59
C CYS A 365 4.38 -5.44 -14.74
N GLU A 366 4.50 -6.76 -14.93
CA GLU A 366 5.16 -7.34 -16.12
C GLU A 366 4.48 -6.89 -17.41
N PHE A 367 3.14 -6.90 -17.47
CA PHE A 367 2.39 -6.45 -18.64
C PHE A 367 2.55 -4.95 -18.95
N VAL A 368 2.45 -4.09 -17.94
CA VAL A 368 2.43 -2.63 -18.11
C VAL A 368 3.84 -2.08 -18.35
N PHE A 369 4.86 -2.66 -17.73
CA PHE A 369 6.20 -2.06 -17.68
C PHE A 369 7.31 -2.86 -18.38
N SER A 370 7.04 -4.09 -18.85
CA SER A 370 8.05 -4.85 -19.61
C SER A 370 8.30 -4.23 -20.98
N SER A 371 9.57 -4.04 -21.34
CA SER A 371 10.00 -3.62 -22.68
C SER A 371 9.92 -4.74 -23.72
N MET A 372 9.88 -6.00 -23.27
CA MET A 372 9.63 -7.17 -24.11
C MET A 372 8.13 -7.46 -24.22
N ARG A 373 7.72 -8.12 -25.32
CA ARG A 373 6.35 -8.61 -25.52
C ARG A 373 5.92 -9.40 -24.29
N SER A 374 4.96 -8.86 -23.54
CA SER A 374 4.43 -9.52 -22.35
C SER A 374 3.83 -10.88 -22.73
N ARG A 375 4.00 -11.86 -21.84
CA ARG A 375 3.34 -13.16 -21.96
C ARG A 375 1.85 -13.08 -21.60
N TYR A 376 1.43 -12.00 -20.95
CA TYR A 376 0.05 -11.73 -20.57
C TYR A 376 -0.58 -10.73 -21.53
N CYS A 377 -1.90 -10.79 -21.67
CA CYS A 377 -2.68 -9.80 -22.41
C CYS A 377 -3.74 -9.16 -21.50
N LEU A 378 -4.22 -7.97 -21.90
CA LEU A 378 -5.19 -7.18 -21.15
C LEU A 378 -6.44 -7.98 -20.79
N ALA A 379 -7.03 -8.68 -21.76
CA ALA A 379 -8.27 -9.42 -21.58
C ALA A 379 -8.15 -10.56 -20.57
N THR A 380 -7.04 -11.30 -20.57
CA THR A 380 -6.82 -12.39 -19.60
C THR A 380 -6.65 -11.85 -18.19
N LEU A 381 -5.83 -10.82 -18.01
CA LEU A 381 -5.60 -10.21 -16.68
C LEU A 381 -6.88 -9.57 -16.13
N GLU A 382 -7.68 -8.94 -17.00
CA GLU A 382 -8.97 -8.37 -16.61
C GLU A 382 -9.97 -9.44 -16.16
N ALA A 383 -10.10 -10.54 -16.92
CA ALA A 383 -10.96 -11.66 -16.54
C ALA A 383 -10.51 -12.32 -15.23
N GLU A 384 -9.20 -12.45 -14.99
CA GLU A 384 -8.65 -12.97 -13.72
C GLU A 384 -8.99 -12.03 -12.54
N LEU A 385 -8.88 -10.71 -12.71
CA LEU A 385 -9.27 -9.74 -11.68
C LEU A 385 -10.78 -9.77 -11.38
N GLU A 386 -11.61 -9.88 -12.42
CA GLU A 386 -13.07 -10.02 -12.26
C GLU A 386 -13.41 -11.31 -11.51
N ALA A 387 -12.76 -12.44 -11.84
CA ALA A 387 -12.96 -13.69 -11.12
C ALA A 387 -12.59 -13.58 -9.63
N VAL A 388 -11.51 -12.87 -9.30
CA VAL A 388 -11.13 -12.61 -7.90
C VAL A 388 -12.16 -11.72 -7.21
N ARG A 389 -12.67 -10.68 -7.88
CA ARG A 389 -13.73 -9.80 -7.35
C ARG A 389 -15.00 -10.59 -7.04
N ASP A 390 -15.48 -11.37 -7.99
CA ASP A 390 -16.70 -12.15 -7.84
C ASP A 390 -16.55 -13.19 -6.73
N HIS A 391 -15.36 -13.79 -6.60
CA HIS A 391 -15.05 -14.68 -5.49
C HIS A 391 -15.02 -13.96 -4.13
N CYS A 392 -14.42 -12.77 -4.05
CA CYS A 392 -14.46 -11.93 -2.85
C CYS A 392 -15.91 -11.63 -2.47
N ASP A 393 -16.74 -11.22 -3.43
CA ASP A 393 -18.14 -10.91 -3.15
C ASP A 393 -18.90 -12.13 -2.65
N ALA A 394 -18.67 -13.31 -3.24
CA ALA A 394 -19.27 -14.56 -2.83
C ALA A 394 -18.85 -14.99 -1.41
N ARG A 395 -17.58 -14.82 -1.02
CA ARG A 395 -17.09 -15.15 0.33
C ARG A 395 -17.65 -14.25 1.42
N TYR A 396 -17.82 -12.95 1.12
CA TYR A 396 -18.36 -11.97 2.05
C TYR A 396 -19.85 -11.70 1.81
N THR A 397 -20.64 -12.78 1.70
CA THR A 397 -22.12 -12.75 1.51
C THR A 397 -22.94 -12.92 2.79
N GLN A 398 -22.29 -13.23 3.92
CA GLN A 398 -22.99 -13.48 5.19
C GLN A 398 -23.82 -12.26 5.63
N GLU A 399 -25.03 -12.50 6.16
CA GLU A 399 -25.99 -11.45 6.55
C GLU A 399 -25.45 -10.57 7.69
N TYR A 400 -24.74 -11.18 8.63
CA TYR A 400 -24.10 -10.49 9.76
C TYR A 400 -22.59 -10.68 9.67
N LEU A 401 -21.89 -9.62 9.27
CA LEU A 401 -20.44 -9.59 9.19
C LEU A 401 -19.89 -8.70 10.31
N PRO A 402 -18.95 -9.19 11.14
CA PRO A 402 -18.15 -8.34 12.00
C PRO A 402 -17.50 -7.17 11.24
N ILE A 403 -17.30 -6.04 11.92
CA ILE A 403 -16.80 -4.81 11.29
C ILE A 403 -15.45 -4.99 10.57
N HIS A 404 -14.55 -5.82 11.10
CA HIS A 404 -13.27 -6.10 10.47
C HIS A 404 -13.42 -6.85 9.14
N HIS A 405 -14.43 -7.71 8.98
CA HIS A 405 -14.71 -8.35 7.69
C HIS A 405 -15.29 -7.36 6.68
N HIS A 406 -16.10 -6.40 7.10
CA HIS A 406 -16.53 -5.30 6.24
C HIS A 406 -15.34 -4.45 5.77
N ALA A 407 -14.42 -4.11 6.70
CA ALA A 407 -13.19 -3.39 6.38
C ALA A 407 -12.32 -4.19 5.39
N ASN A 408 -12.08 -5.48 5.67
CA ASN A 408 -11.34 -6.40 4.82
C ASN A 408 -11.91 -6.48 3.39
N LYS A 409 -13.24 -6.63 3.25
CA LYS A 409 -13.92 -6.62 1.94
C LYS A 409 -13.65 -5.31 1.19
N LYS A 410 -13.84 -4.17 1.86
CA LYS A 410 -13.60 -2.84 1.25
C LYS A 410 -12.13 -2.66 0.84
N THR A 411 -11.17 -3.11 1.66
CA THR A 411 -9.75 -3.08 1.34
C THR A 411 -9.40 -3.92 0.10
N LEU A 412 -9.91 -5.15 0.00
CA LEU A 412 -9.71 -6.00 -1.18
C LEU A 412 -10.28 -5.36 -2.45
N HIS A 413 -11.51 -4.81 -2.36
CA HIS A 413 -12.14 -4.10 -3.47
C HIS A 413 -11.35 -2.86 -3.89
N ALA A 414 -10.82 -2.08 -2.95
CA ALA A 414 -9.98 -0.93 -3.27
C ALA A 414 -8.68 -1.34 -3.98
N GLN A 415 -8.06 -2.45 -3.58
CA GLN A 415 -6.89 -3.01 -4.26
C GLN A 415 -7.23 -3.48 -5.68
N ILE A 416 -8.39 -4.09 -5.90
CA ILE A 416 -8.87 -4.48 -7.24
C ILE A 416 -9.04 -3.24 -8.12
N GLN A 417 -9.68 -2.17 -7.62
CA GLN A 417 -9.82 -0.93 -8.40
C GLN A 417 -8.46 -0.34 -8.77
N GLN A 418 -7.52 -0.30 -7.82
CA GLN A 418 -6.16 0.15 -8.07
C GLN A 418 -5.47 -0.67 -9.18
N GLN A 419 -5.61 -1.99 -9.16
CA GLN A 419 -5.03 -2.88 -10.16
C GLN A 419 -5.69 -2.70 -11.54
N LEU A 420 -7.00 -2.48 -11.60
CA LEU A 420 -7.71 -2.16 -12.85
C LEU A 420 -7.21 -0.84 -13.45
N LEU A 421 -7.04 0.21 -12.63
CA LEU A 421 -6.49 1.48 -13.11
C LEU A 421 -5.07 1.30 -13.67
N LEU A 422 -4.24 0.50 -13.00
CA LEU A 422 -2.89 0.20 -13.47
C LEU A 422 -2.91 -0.62 -14.78
N LEU A 423 -3.76 -1.64 -14.85
CA LEU A 423 -3.90 -2.54 -16.00
C LEU A 423 -4.32 -1.80 -17.27
N HIS A 424 -5.28 -0.87 -17.16
CA HIS A 424 -5.75 -0.07 -18.29
C HIS A 424 -4.87 1.14 -18.62
N ARG A 425 -3.82 1.42 -17.83
CA ARG A 425 -2.93 2.58 -18.02
C ARG A 425 -2.36 2.69 -19.45
N PRO A 426 -1.82 1.64 -20.09
CA PRO A 426 -1.27 1.75 -21.45
C PRO A 426 -2.31 2.20 -22.48
N THR A 427 -3.52 1.62 -22.42
CA THR A 427 -4.62 1.94 -23.34
C THR A 427 -5.20 3.33 -23.05
N LEU A 428 -5.24 3.73 -21.77
CA LEU A 428 -5.63 5.09 -21.38
C LEU A 428 -4.63 6.14 -21.91
N ILE A 429 -3.32 5.87 -21.87
CA ILE A 429 -2.32 6.78 -22.42
C ILE A 429 -2.51 6.94 -23.93
N ARG A 430 -2.79 5.86 -24.68
CA ARG A 430 -3.15 5.95 -26.10
C ARG A 430 -4.34 6.88 -26.34
N PHE A 431 -5.40 6.75 -25.52
CA PHE A 431 -6.54 7.67 -25.56
C PHE A 431 -6.11 9.14 -25.37
N LEU A 432 -5.30 9.41 -24.35
CA LEU A 432 -4.85 10.76 -24.00
C LEU A 432 -3.93 11.35 -25.08
N CYS A 433 -3.16 10.52 -25.78
CA CYS A 433 -2.33 10.93 -26.92
C CYS A 433 -3.12 11.16 -28.22
N GLY A 434 -4.46 11.06 -28.18
CA GLY A 434 -5.33 11.35 -29.32
C GLY A 434 -5.78 10.14 -30.11
N GLU A 435 -5.37 8.92 -29.75
CA GLU A 435 -5.86 7.70 -30.42
C GLU A 435 -7.29 7.39 -29.96
N LYS A 436 -8.28 7.78 -30.77
CA LYS A 436 -9.71 7.61 -30.47
C LYS A 436 -10.29 6.45 -31.28
N ASN A 437 -10.49 5.31 -30.62
CA ASN A 437 -11.11 4.12 -31.20
C ASN A 437 -11.97 3.40 -30.12
N PRO A 438 -12.81 2.40 -30.47
CA PRO A 438 -13.68 1.74 -29.50
C PRO A 438 -12.93 1.12 -28.30
N GLU A 439 -11.71 0.62 -28.50
CA GLU A 439 -10.86 0.06 -27.46
C GLU A 439 -10.42 1.15 -26.45
N THR A 440 -9.94 2.29 -26.93
CA THR A 440 -9.47 3.39 -26.09
C THR A 440 -10.60 4.12 -25.36
N TYR A 441 -11.79 4.20 -25.96
CA TYR A 441 -13.00 4.65 -25.25
C TYR A 441 -13.44 3.66 -24.17
N ALA A 442 -13.43 2.35 -24.45
CA ALA A 442 -13.78 1.36 -23.44
C ALA A 442 -12.84 1.40 -22.23
N ALA A 443 -11.53 1.53 -22.46
CA ALA A 443 -10.55 1.67 -21.39
C ALA A 443 -10.76 2.95 -20.57
N ARG A 444 -11.09 4.07 -21.22
CA ARG A 444 -11.45 5.33 -20.55
C ARG A 444 -12.63 5.15 -19.59
N GLU A 445 -13.74 4.57 -20.07
CA GLU A 445 -14.94 4.35 -19.25
C GLU A 445 -14.65 3.43 -18.06
N LYS A 446 -13.87 2.37 -18.27
CA LYS A 446 -13.43 1.47 -17.19
C LYS A 446 -12.56 2.20 -16.16
N CYS A 447 -11.64 3.06 -16.58
CA CYS A 447 -10.84 3.89 -15.68
C CYS A 447 -11.70 4.86 -14.86
N ILE A 448 -12.70 5.51 -15.47
CA ILE A 448 -13.64 6.39 -14.76
C ILE A 448 -14.45 5.60 -13.73
N ALA A 449 -15.01 4.46 -14.12
CA ALA A 449 -15.79 3.60 -13.23
C ALA A 449 -14.95 3.11 -12.04
N SER A 450 -13.73 2.64 -12.31
CA SER A 450 -12.80 2.16 -11.28
C SER A 450 -12.36 3.28 -10.34
N ALA A 451 -12.00 4.46 -10.86
CA ALA A 451 -11.60 5.60 -10.03
C ALA A 451 -12.74 6.11 -9.13
N ASN A 452 -13.97 6.19 -9.65
CA ASN A 452 -15.13 6.56 -8.85
C ASN A 452 -15.40 5.53 -7.74
N THR A 453 -15.31 4.24 -8.06
CA THR A 453 -15.52 3.16 -7.09
C THR A 453 -14.46 3.19 -5.99
N ALA A 454 -13.19 3.37 -6.35
CA ALA A 454 -12.09 3.50 -5.40
C ALA A 454 -12.29 4.67 -4.43
N LEU A 455 -12.73 5.83 -4.95
CA LEU A 455 -13.04 7.00 -4.13
C LEU A 455 -14.25 6.78 -3.23
N SER A 456 -15.31 6.16 -3.74
CA SER A 456 -16.48 5.81 -2.92
C SER A 456 -16.07 4.92 -1.74
N ILE A 457 -15.27 3.88 -1.99
CA ILE A 457 -14.79 2.99 -0.93
C ILE A 457 -13.97 3.77 0.11
N PHE A 458 -13.07 4.64 -0.35
CA PHE A 458 -12.25 5.46 0.53
C PHE A 458 -13.11 6.41 1.38
N PHE A 459 -14.10 7.08 0.77
CA PHE A 459 -15.01 7.99 1.47
C PHE A 459 -15.86 7.25 2.51
N ASP A 460 -16.33 6.04 2.20
CA ASP A 460 -17.07 5.23 3.17
C ASP A 460 -16.21 4.85 4.38
N LEU A 461 -14.97 4.40 4.13
CA LEU A 461 -14.05 3.99 5.20
C LEU A 461 -13.62 5.16 6.08
N VAL A 462 -13.49 6.37 5.52
CA VAL A 462 -13.13 7.58 6.27
C VAL A 462 -14.34 8.20 6.96
N GLY A 463 -15.52 8.11 6.36
CA GLY A 463 -16.73 8.80 6.80
C GLY A 463 -17.53 8.06 7.87
N ASP A 464 -17.41 6.74 7.97
CA ASP A 464 -18.14 5.93 8.96
C ASP A 464 -17.30 5.69 10.22
N PRO A 465 -17.76 6.17 11.41
CA PRO A 465 -17.06 6.01 12.68
C PRO A 465 -16.74 4.56 13.06
N GLN A 466 -17.50 3.57 12.55
CA GLN A 466 -17.23 2.16 12.83
C GLN A 466 -15.86 1.70 12.29
N PHE A 467 -15.31 2.40 11.29
CA PHE A 467 -14.01 2.08 10.71
C PHE A 467 -12.84 2.86 11.33
N ILE A 468 -13.05 3.65 12.40
CA ILE A 468 -11.96 4.37 13.10
C ILE A 468 -10.76 3.45 13.43
N PRO A 469 -10.94 2.24 13.99
CA PRO A 469 -9.81 1.34 14.27
C PRO A 469 -9.05 0.89 13.02
N HIS A 470 -9.67 0.95 11.84
CA HIS A 470 -9.11 0.57 10.54
C HIS A 470 -8.49 1.75 9.78
N MET A 471 -8.46 2.95 10.37
CA MET A 471 -7.92 4.16 9.74
C MET A 471 -6.41 4.09 9.47
N TRP A 472 -5.69 3.12 10.06
CA TRP A 472 -4.30 2.83 9.69
C TRP A 472 -4.15 2.48 8.21
N TRP A 473 -5.16 1.81 7.63
CA TRP A 473 -5.13 1.46 6.21
C TRP A 473 -5.46 2.67 5.33
N THR A 474 -6.50 3.43 5.65
CA THR A 474 -6.90 4.63 4.88
C THR A 474 -5.85 5.74 4.98
N SER A 475 -5.19 5.91 6.12
CA SER A 475 -4.09 6.87 6.28
C SER A 475 -2.86 6.45 5.45
N GLY A 476 -2.65 5.15 5.27
CA GLY A 476 -1.56 4.58 4.48
C GLY A 476 -1.94 4.24 3.03
N LEU A 477 -2.19 2.97 2.73
CA LEU A 477 -2.42 2.50 1.35
C LEU A 477 -3.73 3.00 0.73
N GLY A 478 -4.78 3.16 1.53
CA GLY A 478 -6.07 3.65 1.04
C GLY A 478 -5.97 5.06 0.48
N SER A 479 -5.24 5.95 1.16
CA SER A 479 -4.99 7.32 0.68
C SER A 479 -4.17 7.31 -0.61
N PHE A 480 -3.21 6.41 -0.76
CA PHE A 480 -2.47 6.23 -2.01
C PHE A 480 -3.40 5.80 -3.17
N TYR A 481 -4.28 4.82 -2.97
CA TYR A 481 -5.23 4.37 -4.00
C TYR A 481 -6.25 5.47 -4.36
N ALA A 482 -6.80 6.16 -3.35
CA ALA A 482 -7.71 7.28 -3.57
C ALA A 482 -7.04 8.47 -4.27
N PHE A 483 -5.80 8.79 -3.89
CA PHE A 483 -5.03 9.85 -4.54
C PHE A 483 -4.80 9.52 -6.01
N HIS A 484 -4.43 8.28 -6.29
CA HIS A 484 -4.23 7.80 -7.65
C HIS A 484 -5.53 7.87 -8.49
N ALA A 485 -6.66 7.46 -7.93
CA ALA A 485 -7.97 7.62 -8.56
C ALA A 485 -8.31 9.09 -8.86
N LEU A 486 -8.02 10.03 -7.93
CA LEU A 486 -8.20 11.46 -8.17
C LEU A 486 -7.34 11.98 -9.32
N VAL A 487 -6.07 11.56 -9.42
CA VAL A 487 -5.20 11.96 -10.53
C VAL A 487 -5.78 11.50 -11.86
N VAL A 488 -6.25 10.26 -11.96
CA VAL A 488 -6.88 9.73 -13.17
C VAL A 488 -8.12 10.55 -13.57
N LEU A 489 -9.02 10.84 -12.62
CA LEU A 489 -10.20 11.66 -12.89
C LEU A 489 -9.83 13.10 -13.27
N SER A 490 -8.83 13.69 -12.64
CA SER A 490 -8.36 15.05 -12.93
C SER A 490 -7.80 15.17 -14.35
N VAL A 491 -7.05 14.17 -14.80
CA VAL A 491 -6.55 14.11 -16.18
C VAL A 491 -7.72 13.92 -17.18
N LEU A 492 -8.72 13.13 -16.80
CA LEU A 492 -9.88 12.86 -17.66
C LEU A 492 -10.90 14.00 -17.70
N LEU A 493 -10.92 14.92 -16.72
CA LEU A 493 -11.71 16.15 -16.78
C LEU A 493 -11.43 16.95 -18.04
N HIS A 494 -10.15 17.05 -18.44
CA HIS A 494 -9.70 17.73 -19.65
C HIS A 494 -10.15 17.05 -20.95
N HIS A 495 -10.68 15.83 -20.86
CA HIS A 495 -11.12 15.00 -21.97
C HIS A 495 -12.56 14.53 -21.79
N SER A 496 -13.41 15.35 -21.17
CA SER A 496 -14.84 15.06 -20.93
C SER A 496 -15.61 15.01 -22.26
N ASN A 497 -16.50 14.02 -22.43
CA ASN A 497 -17.30 13.88 -23.65
C ASN A 497 -18.57 14.76 -23.63
N SER A 498 -18.99 15.23 -22.44
CA SER A 498 -20.15 16.11 -22.27
C SER A 498 -20.01 17.04 -21.07
N ALA A 499 -20.79 18.12 -21.05
CA ALA A 499 -20.86 19.03 -19.90
C ALA A 499 -21.33 18.30 -18.62
N SER A 500 -22.32 17.42 -18.74
CA SER A 500 -22.83 16.64 -17.59
C SER A 500 -21.76 15.72 -16.97
N GLU A 501 -20.89 15.15 -17.80
CA GLU A 501 -19.79 14.31 -17.35
C GLU A 501 -18.71 15.15 -16.66
N PHE A 502 -18.39 16.31 -17.23
CA PHE A 502 -17.47 17.27 -16.64
C PHE A 502 -17.93 17.68 -15.24
N ASP A 503 -19.19 18.10 -15.09
CA ASP A 503 -19.74 18.55 -13.81
C ASP A 503 -19.72 17.45 -12.76
N ARG A 504 -20.17 16.24 -13.12
CA ARG A 504 -20.16 15.08 -12.20
C ARG A 504 -18.75 14.70 -11.76
N THR A 505 -17.80 14.69 -12.69
CA THR A 505 -16.40 14.34 -12.38
C THR A 505 -15.76 15.42 -11.52
N LYS A 506 -16.05 16.70 -11.80
CA LYS A 506 -15.55 17.84 -11.05
C LYS A 506 -16.03 17.80 -9.61
N GLU A 507 -17.30 17.49 -9.37
CA GLU A 507 -17.87 17.34 -8.03
C GLU A 507 -17.13 16.26 -7.22
N VAL A 508 -16.89 15.09 -7.82
CA VAL A 508 -16.16 13.98 -7.17
C VAL A 508 -14.72 14.39 -6.85
N VAL A 509 -14.03 15.05 -7.78
CA VAL A 509 -12.65 15.51 -7.58
C VAL A 509 -12.58 16.54 -6.44
N ILE A 510 -13.47 17.54 -6.43
CA ILE A 510 -13.54 18.56 -5.37
C ILE A 510 -13.82 17.90 -4.01
N LYS A 511 -14.80 16.99 -3.94
CA LYS A 511 -15.11 16.25 -2.71
C LYS A 511 -13.89 15.47 -2.21
N GLY A 512 -13.19 14.79 -3.10
CA GLY A 512 -11.98 14.05 -2.76
C GLY A 512 -10.88 14.94 -2.22
N LEU A 513 -10.58 16.05 -2.90
CA LEU A 513 -9.59 17.04 -2.45
C LEU A 513 -9.94 17.60 -1.06
N GLY A 514 -11.21 17.91 -0.79
CA GLY A 514 -11.67 18.36 0.52
C GLY A 514 -11.46 17.34 1.64
N ILE A 515 -11.68 16.05 1.37
CA ILE A 515 -11.41 14.96 2.33
C ILE A 515 -9.89 14.84 2.57
N PHE A 516 -9.07 14.88 1.53
CA PHE A 516 -7.62 14.91 1.68
C PHE A 516 -7.13 16.13 2.45
N ALA A 517 -7.76 17.30 2.29
CA ALA A 517 -7.43 18.51 3.03
C ALA A 517 -7.74 18.34 4.51
N THR A 518 -8.89 17.73 4.83
CA THR A 518 -9.33 17.43 6.20
C THR A 518 -8.39 16.41 6.85
N LEU A 519 -8.07 15.31 6.17
CA LEU A 519 -7.08 14.34 6.64
C LEU A 519 -5.70 14.98 6.79
N SER A 520 -5.30 15.85 5.86
CA SER A 520 -4.05 16.60 5.95
C SER A 520 -4.07 17.57 7.12
N THR A 521 -5.17 18.26 7.45
CA THR A 521 -5.25 19.16 8.62
C THR A 521 -5.29 18.37 9.93
N ILE A 522 -5.93 17.20 9.96
CA ILE A 522 -5.79 16.20 11.04
C ILE A 522 -4.37 15.60 11.08
N LEU A 523 -3.54 15.78 10.05
CA LEU A 523 -2.14 15.36 10.04
C LEU A 523 -1.14 16.54 10.09
N SER A 524 -1.60 17.80 9.99
CA SER A 524 -0.76 19.01 9.86
C SER A 524 -1.13 20.17 10.79
N GLY A 525 -2.28 20.13 11.47
CA GLY A 525 -2.45 20.75 12.81
C GLY A 525 -1.59 20.07 13.89
N PHE A 526 -0.61 19.29 13.43
CA PHE A 526 0.29 18.34 14.06
C PHE A 526 1.74 18.56 13.59
N ALA A 527 2.06 19.75 13.07
CA ALA A 527 3.43 20.22 12.83
C ALA A 527 3.89 21.10 13.99
#